data_AF-A0A938TN58-F1
#
_entry.id   AF-A0A938TN58-F1
#
_cell.length_a   1.000
_cell.length_b   1.000
_cell.length_c   1.000
_cell.angle_alpha   90.00
_cell.angle_beta   90.00
_cell.angle_gamma   90.00
#
_symmetry.space_group_name_H-M   'P 1'
#
loop_
_entity.id
_entity.type
_entity.pdbx_description
1 polymer ?
#
loop_
_entity_poly.entity_id
_entity_poly.type
_entity_poly.pdbx_seq_one_letter_code
_entity_poly.pdbx_strand_id
1 'polypeptide(L)'
;MKPVFLSLFAGLILLYFVNAALKISVFSWEMLIHSAIRFMVGFIVLGIGYFYGHKLNLKIAIGIVLILLIVDDIMDYARDVTRLSAELLLYNLYMLLWGSLTGYLFMRSYKGKVTDL
;
A
#
# COMPACT_ATOMS: atom_id res chain seq x y z
N MET A 1 0.44 16.56 -10.58
CA MET A 1 -0.20 16.53 -9.25
C MET A 1 -1.67 16.12 -9.31
N LYS A 2 -2.49 16.64 -10.24
CA LYS A 2 -3.88 16.16 -10.49
C LYS A 2 -4.07 14.62 -10.47
N PRO A 3 -3.22 13.79 -11.12
CA PRO A 3 -3.41 12.32 -11.08
C PRO A 3 -3.14 11.68 -9.71
N VAL A 4 -2.26 12.26 -8.89
CA VAL A 4 -2.00 11.80 -7.52
C VAL A 4 -3.23 12.03 -6.66
N PHE A 5 -3.81 13.24 -6.75
CA PHE A 5 -5.02 13.59 -6.02
C PHE A 5 -6.20 12.71 -6.42
N LEU A 6 -6.36 12.46 -7.73
CA LEU A 6 -7.38 11.52 -8.23
C LEU A 6 -7.18 10.11 -7.67
N SER A 7 -5.93 9.62 -7.63
CA SER A 7 -5.60 8.31 -7.07
C SER A 7 -5.91 8.22 -5.57
N LEU A 8 -5.64 9.28 -4.80
CA LEU A 8 -5.98 9.33 -3.38
C LEU A 8 -7.50 9.32 -3.16
N PHE A 9 -8.25 10.13 -3.90
CA PHE A 9 -9.72 10.18 -3.79
C PHE A 9 -10.39 8.88 -4.23
N ALA A 10 -10.00 8.36 -5.40
CA ALA A 10 -10.54 7.10 -5.90
C ALA A 10 -10.20 5.93 -4.96
N GLY A 11 -9.00 5.94 -4.39
CA GLY A 11 -8.61 4.97 -3.37
C GLY A 11 -9.47 5.07 -2.12
N LEU A 12 -9.67 6.25 -1.54
CA LEU A 12 -10.54 6.39 -0.37
C LEU A 12 -11.98 5.91 -0.63
N ILE A 13 -12.53 6.19 -1.81
CA ILE A 13 -13.85 5.67 -2.21
C ILE A 13 -13.83 4.14 -2.28
N LEU A 14 -12.83 3.54 -2.94
CA LEU A 14 -12.70 2.09 -3.03
C LEU A 14 -12.48 1.45 -1.66
N LEU A 15 -11.70 2.07 -0.78
CA LEU A 15 -11.44 1.60 0.57
C LEU A 15 -12.74 1.47 1.37
N TYR A 16 -13.68 2.41 1.21
CA TYR A 16 -15.01 2.30 1.81
C TYR A 16 -15.74 1.02 1.36
N PHE A 17 -15.74 0.72 0.06
CA PHE A 17 -16.37 -0.50 -0.46
C PHE A 17 -15.63 -1.77 -0.04
N VAL A 18 -14.31 -1.76 -0.02
CA VAL A 18 -13.50 -2.90 0.44
C VAL A 18 -13.79 -3.19 1.91
N ASN A 19 -13.85 -2.17 2.77
CA ASN A 19 -14.18 -2.34 4.18
C ASN A 19 -15.58 -2.90 4.39
N ALA A 20 -16.56 -2.37 3.65
CA ALA A 20 -17.94 -2.84 3.71
C ALA A 20 -18.08 -4.29 3.22
N ALA A 21 -17.41 -4.64 2.12
CA ALA A 21 -17.46 -5.98 1.53
C ALA A 21 -16.77 -7.03 2.41
N LEU A 22 -15.61 -6.69 2.99
CA LEU A 22 -14.79 -7.59 3.79
C LEU A 22 -15.15 -7.56 5.28
N LYS A 23 -16.10 -6.70 5.68
CA LYS A 23 -16.57 -6.52 7.07
C LYS A 23 -15.42 -6.21 8.05
N ILE A 24 -14.44 -5.45 7.60
CA ILE A 24 -13.23 -5.13 8.37
C ILE A 24 -13.47 -3.89 9.24
N SER A 25 -13.14 -3.99 10.53
CA SER A 25 -13.23 -2.85 11.46
C SER A 25 -11.98 -1.97 11.42
N VAL A 26 -11.98 -0.97 10.52
CA VAL A 26 -10.77 -0.16 10.24
C VAL A 26 -10.46 0.91 11.28
N PHE A 27 -11.40 1.24 12.16
CA PHE A 27 -11.23 2.34 13.10
C PHE A 27 -10.47 1.98 14.39
N SER A 28 -9.91 0.78 14.50
CA SER A 28 -8.93 0.52 15.57
C SER A 28 -7.61 1.22 15.26
N TRP A 29 -6.97 1.76 16.29
CA TRP A 29 -5.71 2.48 16.15
C TRP A 29 -4.61 1.60 15.53
N GLU A 30 -4.57 0.33 15.91
CA GLU A 30 -3.65 -0.67 15.35
C GLU A 30 -3.89 -0.91 13.87
N MET A 31 -5.15 -1.05 13.43
CA MET A 31 -5.43 -1.30 12.02
C MET A 31 -5.11 -0.07 11.17
N LEU A 32 -5.36 1.14 11.67
CA LEU A 32 -4.96 2.38 10.98
C LEU A 32 -3.44 2.45 10.76
N ILE A 33 -2.64 2.12 11.78
CA ILE A 33 -1.18 2.10 11.68
C ILE A 33 -0.73 1.06 10.65
N HIS A 34 -1.24 -0.16 10.73
CA HIS A 34 -0.89 -1.21 9.78
C HIS A 34 -1.26 -0.84 8.34
N SER A 35 -2.47 -0.30 8.13
CA SER A 35 -2.91 0.17 6.81
C SER A 35 -2.03 1.29 6.29
N ALA A 36 -1.66 2.26 7.13
CA ALA A 36 -0.76 3.35 6.75
C ALA A 36 0.63 2.82 6.36
N ILE A 37 1.20 1.88 7.13
CA ILE A 37 2.49 1.25 6.83
C ILE A 37 2.41 0.50 5.50
N ARG A 38 1.40 -0.35 5.30
CA ARG A 38 1.24 -1.14 4.07
C ARG A 38 1.06 -0.25 2.84
N PHE A 39 0.30 0.83 2.96
CA PHE A 39 0.19 1.85 1.92
C PHE A 39 1.55 2.53 1.64
N MET A 40 2.29 2.93 2.67
CA MET A 40 3.62 3.55 2.53
C MET A 40 4.66 2.61 1.92
N VAL A 41 4.65 1.33 2.29
CA VAL A 41 5.51 0.30 1.71
C VAL A 41 5.21 0.15 0.22
N GLY A 42 3.93 0.03 -0.14
CA GLY A 42 3.51 0.04 -1.55
C GLY A 42 4.00 1.29 -2.28
N PHE A 43 3.78 2.46 -1.70
CA PHE A 43 4.16 3.77 -2.26
C PHE A 43 5.66 3.88 -2.53
N ILE A 44 6.49 3.59 -1.52
CA ILE A 44 7.94 3.78 -1.61
C ILE A 44 8.61 2.65 -2.39
N VAL A 45 8.35 1.39 -2.02
CA VAL A 45 9.11 0.24 -2.54
C VAL A 45 8.68 -0.09 -3.96
N LEU A 46 7.37 -0.25 -4.19
CA LEU A 46 6.84 -0.63 -5.49
C LEU A 46 6.60 0.58 -6.39
N GLY A 47 5.96 1.63 -5.86
CA GLY A 47 5.65 2.83 -6.63
C GLY A 47 6.88 3.60 -7.07
N ILE A 48 7.65 4.10 -6.09
CA ILE A 48 8.84 4.92 -6.37
C ILE A 48 10.05 4.05 -6.78
N GLY A 49 10.39 3.05 -5.96
CA GLY A 49 11.61 2.26 -6.12
C GLY A 49 11.62 1.41 -7.38
N TYR A 50 10.55 0.66 -7.62
CA TYR A 50 10.42 -0.21 -8.79
C TYR A 50 9.97 0.56 -10.04
N PHE A 51 8.75 1.12 -10.06
CA PHE A 51 8.17 1.64 -11.31
C PHE A 51 8.85 2.92 -11.84
N TYR A 52 9.47 3.72 -10.99
CA TYR A 52 10.03 5.00 -11.42
C TYR A 52 11.55 5.07 -11.34
N GLY A 53 12.14 4.68 -10.21
CA GLY A 53 13.58 4.68 -10.04
C GLY A 53 14.28 3.58 -10.85
N HIS A 54 13.56 2.48 -11.17
CA HIS A 54 14.14 1.22 -11.68
C HIS A 54 15.39 0.78 -10.90
N LYS A 55 15.52 1.22 -9.64
CA LYS A 55 16.68 0.93 -8.79
C LYS A 55 16.56 -0.46 -8.16
N LEU A 56 15.34 -0.97 -8.08
CA LEU A 56 15.03 -2.29 -7.53
C LEU A 56 14.51 -3.20 -8.63
N ASN A 57 15.01 -4.43 -8.66
CA ASN A 57 14.42 -5.49 -9.48
C ASN A 57 13.03 -5.84 -8.92
N LEU A 58 12.03 -6.08 -9.79
CA LEU A 58 10.67 -6.44 -9.37
C LEU A 58 10.67 -7.59 -8.37
N LYS A 59 11.50 -8.62 -8.62
CA LYS A 59 11.59 -9.79 -7.76
C LYS A 59 12.04 -9.43 -6.35
N ILE A 60 12.99 -8.50 -6.23
CA ILE A 60 13.51 -8.03 -4.94
C ILE A 60 12.47 -7.15 -4.24
N ALA A 61 11.80 -6.25 -4.98
CA ALA A 61 10.77 -5.39 -4.43
C ALA A 61 9.57 -6.19 -3.89
N ILE A 62 9.11 -7.20 -4.64
CA ILE A 62 8.10 -8.16 -4.19
C ILE A 62 8.62 -8.96 -2.99
N GLY A 63 9.87 -9.40 -3.01
CA GLY A 63 10.48 -10.12 -1.87
C GLY A 63 10.48 -9.29 -0.59
N ILE A 64 10.86 -8.01 -0.66
CA ILE A 64 10.83 -7.08 0.48
C ILE A 64 9.40 -6.93 1.00
N VAL A 65 8.43 -6.71 0.11
CA VAL A 65 7.02 -6.60 0.48
C VAL A 65 6.52 -7.87 1.17
N LEU A 66 6.82 -9.04 0.61
CA LEU A 66 6.40 -10.32 1.17
C LEU A 66 7.04 -10.57 2.54
N ILE A 67 8.33 -10.27 2.70
CA ILE A 67 9.01 -10.39 4.00
C ILE A 67 8.36 -9.47 5.02
N LEU A 68 8.10 -8.21 4.67
CA LEU A 68 7.43 -7.26 5.57
C LEU A 68 6.05 -7.77 5.98
N LEU A 69 5.26 -8.27 5.03
CA LEU A 69 3.90 -8.77 5.27
C LEU A 69 3.91 -10.03 6.16
N ILE A 70 4.86 -10.94 5.94
CA ILE A 70 5.01 -12.15 6.77
C ILE A 70 5.47 -11.80 8.19
N VAL A 71 6.43 -10.89 8.34
CA VAL A 71 6.92 -10.46 9.66
C VAL A 71 5.78 -9.81 10.46
N ASP A 72 4.99 -8.99 9.80
CA ASP A 72 3.82 -8.32 10.36
C ASP A 72 2.76 -9.33 10.83
N ASP A 73 2.40 -10.29 9.98
CA ASP A 73 1.45 -11.37 10.32
C ASP A 73 1.96 -12.25 11.48
N ILE A 74 3.27 -12.55 11.55
CA ILE A 74 3.87 -13.31 12.67
C ILE A 74 3.78 -12.51 13.97
N MET A 75 4.06 -11.21 13.93
CA MET A 75 4.00 -10.34 15.11
C MET A 75 2.57 -10.20 15.64
N ASP A 76 1.60 -10.07 14.74
CA ASP A 76 0.18 -10.01 15.06
C ASP A 76 -0.35 -11.32 15.65
N TYR A 77 0.06 -12.47 15.08
CA TYR A 77 -0.26 -13.79 15.60
C TYR A 77 0.35 -14.02 17.00
N ALA A 78 1.60 -13.62 17.21
CA ALA A 78 2.28 -13.75 18.51
C ALA A 78 1.64 -12.91 19.62
N ARG A 79 0.87 -11.87 19.27
CA ARG A 79 0.17 -10.99 20.21
C ARG A 79 -1.31 -11.33 20.35
N ASP A 80 -1.80 -12.35 19.65
CA ASP A 80 -3.21 -12.77 19.61
C ASP A 80 -4.15 -11.62 19.17
N VAL A 81 -3.63 -10.66 18.40
CA VAL A 81 -4.33 -9.42 17.99
C VAL A 81 -5.27 -9.69 16.83
N THR A 82 -4.90 -10.60 15.93
CA THR A 82 -5.60 -10.81 14.66
C THR A 82 -5.51 -12.27 14.23
N ARG A 83 -6.65 -12.87 13.86
CA ARG A 83 -6.68 -14.18 13.19
C ARG A 83 -6.35 -13.98 11.72
N LEU A 84 -5.40 -14.75 11.20
CA LEU A 84 -5.08 -14.79 9.77
C LEU A 84 -6.35 -15.15 8.98
N SER A 85 -6.90 -14.19 8.25
CA SER A 85 -8.15 -14.34 7.50
C SER A 85 -7.95 -13.92 6.04
N ALA A 86 -8.69 -14.58 5.13
CA ALA A 86 -8.59 -14.27 3.70
C ALA A 86 -9.01 -12.83 3.40
N GLU A 87 -9.95 -12.29 4.19
CA GLU A 87 -10.42 -10.92 4.13
C GLU A 87 -9.28 -9.94 4.47
N LEU A 88 -8.56 -10.19 5.56
CA LEU A 88 -7.44 -9.34 5.97
C LEU A 88 -6.31 -9.35 4.93
N LEU A 89 -6.03 -10.51 4.32
CA LEU A 89 -5.05 -10.61 3.23
C LEU A 89 -5.45 -9.79 2.00
N LEU A 90 -6.71 -9.86 1.58
CA LEU A 90 -7.23 -9.08 0.45
C LEU A 90 -7.16 -7.57 0.73
N TYR A 91 -7.50 -7.17 1.95
CA TYR A 91 -7.39 -5.80 2.41
C TYR A 91 -5.94 -5.29 2.41
N ASN A 92 -5.01 -6.10 2.91
CA ASN A 92 -3.58 -5.77 2.93
C ASN A 92 -3.03 -5.61 1.51
N LEU A 93 -3.42 -6.51 0.61
CA LEU A 93 -3.06 -6.42 -0.81
C LEU A 93 -3.62 -5.14 -1.46
N TYR A 94 -4.87 -4.79 -1.15
CA TYR A 94 -5.49 -3.56 -1.63
C TYR A 94 -4.69 -2.31 -1.19
N MET A 95 -4.36 -2.20 0.10
CA MET A 95 -3.58 -1.06 0.63
C MET A 95 -2.23 -0.93 -0.06
N LEU A 96 -1.57 -2.06 -0.31
CA LEU A 96 -0.27 -2.10 -0.96
C LEU A 96 -0.33 -1.70 -2.44
N LEU A 97 -1.32 -2.21 -3.19
CA LEU A 97 -1.55 -1.85 -4.59
C LEU A 97 -1.91 -0.38 -4.75
N TRP A 98 -2.79 0.12 -3.88
CA TRP A 98 -3.16 1.53 -3.86
C TRP A 98 -1.95 2.42 -3.60
N GLY A 99 -1.15 2.11 -2.58
CA GLY A 99 0.12 2.79 -2.31
C GLY A 99 1.04 2.80 -3.51
N SER A 100 1.28 1.63 -4.12
CA SER A 100 2.14 1.48 -5.30
C SER A 100 1.69 2.35 -6.46
N LEU A 101 0.39 2.37 -6.77
CA LEU A 101 -0.16 3.21 -7.83
C LEU A 101 0.05 4.69 -7.53
N THR A 102 -0.24 5.13 -6.31
CA THR A 102 -0.07 6.53 -5.90
C THR A 102 1.40 6.94 -5.96
N GLY A 103 2.34 6.08 -5.52
CA GLY A 103 3.78 6.34 -5.56
C GLY A 103 4.32 6.47 -6.99
N TYR A 104 3.87 5.60 -7.89
CA TYR A 104 4.20 5.71 -9.32
C TYR A 104 3.72 7.05 -9.92
N LEU A 105 2.44 7.39 -9.69
CA LEU A 105 1.86 8.64 -10.21
C LEU A 105 2.49 9.89 -9.61
N PHE A 106 2.92 9.81 -8.34
CA PHE A 106 3.64 10.87 -7.65
C PHE A 106 4.96 11.18 -8.35
N MET A 107 5.80 10.17 -8.55
CA MET A 107 7.10 10.40 -9.20
C MET A 107 6.98 10.72 -10.68
N ARG A 108 6.02 10.13 -11.40
CA ARG A 108 5.70 10.52 -12.78
C ARG A 108 5.32 12.00 -12.86
N SER A 109 4.48 12.47 -11.94
CA SER A 109 4.12 13.89 -11.85
C SER A 109 5.29 14.80 -11.48
N TYR A 110 6.21 14.32 -10.65
CA TYR A 110 7.40 15.05 -10.24
C TYR A 110 8.40 15.18 -11.39
N LYS A 111 8.68 14.10 -12.14
CA LYS A 111 9.57 14.15 -13.33
C LYS A 111 9.08 15.08 -14.41
N GLY A 112 7.77 15.01 -14.73
CA GLY A 112 7.18 15.86 -15.77
C GLY A 112 7.49 17.33 -15.49
N LYS A 113 7.33 17.76 -14.24
CA LYS A 113 7.68 19.12 -13.82
C LYS A 113 9.16 19.48 -13.92
N VAL A 114 10.08 18.53 -13.77
CA VAL A 114 11.53 18.75 -13.88
C VAL A 114 11.97 18.85 -15.35
N THR A 115 11.23 18.26 -16.28
CA THR A 115 11.58 18.25 -17.71
C THR A 115 11.03 19.47 -18.46
N ASP A 116 10.10 20.21 -17.83
CA ASP A 116 9.48 21.44 -18.34
C ASP A 116 10.18 22.72 -17.83
N LEU A 117 11.35 22.60 -17.17
CA LEU A 117 12.21 23.68 -16.66
C LEU A 117 13.55 23.66 -17.39
#